data_AF-A0A6P2A3L0-F1
#
_entry.id   AF-A0A6P2A3L0-F1
#
_cell.length_a   1.000
_cell.length_b   1.000
_cell.length_c   1.000
_cell.angle_alpha   90.00
_cell.angle_beta   90.00
_cell.angle_gamma   90.00
#
_symmetry.space_group_name_H-M   'P 1'
#
loop_
_entity.id
_entity.type
_entity.pdbx_description
1 polymer ?
#
loop_
_entity_poly.entity_id
_entity_poly.type
_entity_poly.pdbx_seq_one_letter_code
_entity_poly.pdbx_strand_id
1 'polypeptide(L)'
;MSASSPTILALDFDGVICDGLIEYFEVAWRTYCQIWSPVDNTPPDDLALRFYRLRPVIETGWEMPVLIKALVDKISEERILQEWATITPQILLDHNLQSQTIGAKLDNLRDEWITTDLDGWLSLHRFYPGVLEKIKLTLASETKLYIVTTKEGRFVQQLLQ
;
A
#
# COMPACT_ATOMS: atom_id res chain seq x y z
N MET A 1 16.46 14.54 37.66
CA MET A 1 15.07 14.48 37.14
C MET A 1 14.87 13.10 36.56
N SER A 2 14.01 12.25 37.13
CA SER A 2 13.65 10.99 36.46
C SER A 2 12.83 11.35 35.23
N ALA A 3 13.27 10.94 34.05
CA ALA A 3 12.47 11.11 32.84
C ALA A 3 11.12 10.41 33.06
N SER A 4 10.01 11.16 32.94
CA SER A 4 8.67 10.58 32.97
C SER A 4 8.55 9.63 31.78
N SER A 5 8.06 8.42 32.01
CA SER A 5 7.82 7.47 30.93
C SER A 5 6.74 8.02 29.98
N PRO A 6 6.88 7.83 28.66
CA PRO A 6 5.87 8.28 27.71
C PRO A 6 4.53 7.58 27.98
N THR A 7 3.45 8.36 28.03
CA THR A 7 2.09 7.86 28.26
C THR A 7 1.31 7.64 26.96
N ILE A 8 1.93 7.92 25.81
CA ILE A 8 1.34 7.76 24.47
C ILE A 8 2.34 6.97 23.61
N LEU A 9 1.83 5.95 22.93
CA LEU A 9 2.51 5.23 21.85
C LEU A 9 1.71 5.42 20.57
N ALA A 10 2.31 6.04 19.55
CA ALA A 10 1.74 6.16 18.22
C ALA A 10 2.56 5.30 17.26
N LEU A 11 1.92 4.34 16.60
CA LEU A 11 2.55 3.42 15.65
C LEU A 11 2.07 3.75 14.24
N ASP A 12 2.99 3.75 13.28
CA ASP A 12 2.59 3.64 11.88
C ASP A 12 1.92 2.28 11.66
N PHE A 13 0.99 2.19 10.71
CA PHE A 13 0.35 0.90 10.41
C PHE A 13 1.21 0.08 9.45
N ASP A 14 1.39 0.59 8.25
CA ASP A 14 2.09 -0.08 7.18
C ASP A 14 3.61 0.03 7.43
N GLY A 15 4.33 -1.09 7.41
CA GLY A 15 5.78 -1.11 7.68
C GLY A 15 6.18 -1.14 9.16
N VAL A 16 5.24 -1.02 10.10
CA VAL A 16 5.48 -1.23 11.55
C VAL A 16 4.57 -2.30 12.13
N ILE A 17 3.26 -2.24 11.87
CA ILE A 17 2.29 -3.24 12.36
C ILE A 17 2.09 -4.34 11.32
N CYS A 18 1.80 -3.94 10.09
CA CYS A 18 1.40 -4.82 9.01
C CYS A 18 2.33 -4.69 7.80
N ASP A 19 2.75 -5.83 7.26
CA ASP A 19 3.29 -5.97 5.92
C ASP A 19 2.12 -6.25 4.96
N GLY A 20 1.80 -5.25 4.13
CA GLY A 20 0.77 -5.33 3.09
C GLY A 20 1.34 -5.37 1.68
N LEU A 21 2.64 -5.59 1.49
CA LEU A 21 3.28 -5.47 0.17
C LEU A 21 2.63 -6.34 -0.91
N ILE A 22 2.24 -7.57 -0.54
CA ILE A 22 1.57 -8.49 -1.46
C ILE A 22 0.21 -7.93 -1.89
N GLU A 23 -0.59 -7.43 -0.94
CA GLU A 23 -1.87 -6.78 -1.25
C GLU A 23 -1.70 -5.55 -2.14
N TYR A 24 -0.69 -4.71 -1.83
CA TYR A 24 -0.42 -3.50 -2.60
C TYR A 24 -0.11 -3.83 -4.06
N PHE A 25 0.69 -4.87 -4.30
CA PHE A 25 1.01 -5.30 -5.64
C PHE A 25 -0.23 -5.84 -6.37
N GLU A 26 -1.00 -6.73 -5.72
CA GLU A 26 -2.21 -7.32 -6.30
C GLU A 26 -3.24 -6.25 -6.69
N VAL A 27 -3.54 -5.31 -5.79
CA VAL A 27 -4.50 -4.24 -6.08
C VAL A 27 -3.95 -3.27 -7.13
N ALA A 28 -2.64 -2.98 -7.12
CA ALA A 28 -2.02 -2.11 -8.11
C ALA A 28 -2.06 -2.73 -9.50
N TRP A 29 -1.76 -4.02 -9.63
CA TRP A 29 -1.83 -4.76 -10.89
C TRP A 29 -3.26 -4.82 -11.43
N ARG A 30 -4.24 -5.16 -10.58
CA ARG A 30 -5.66 -5.19 -11.00
C ARG A 30 -6.17 -3.81 -11.43
N THR A 31 -5.80 -2.76 -10.69
CA THR A 31 -6.13 -1.38 -11.05
C THR A 31 -5.46 -0.98 -12.36
N TYR A 32 -4.20 -1.35 -12.56
CA TYR A 32 -3.48 -1.15 -13.81
C TYR A 32 -4.21 -1.83 -14.98
N CYS A 33 -4.63 -3.08 -14.82
CA CYS A 33 -5.38 -3.81 -15.85
C CYS A 33 -6.69 -3.10 -16.21
N GLN A 34 -7.44 -2.60 -15.22
CA GLN A 34 -8.68 -1.85 -15.46
C GLN A 34 -8.49 -0.52 -16.18
N ILE A 35 -7.35 0.15 -16.00
CA ILE A 35 -7.09 1.47 -16.58
C ILE A 35 -6.47 1.34 -17.98
N TRP A 36 -5.45 0.49 -18.13
CA TRP A 36 -4.65 0.40 -19.35
C TRP A 36 -5.01 -0.79 -20.24
N SER A 37 -5.84 -1.73 -19.78
CA SER A 37 -6.34 -2.87 -20.57
C SER A 37 -5.23 -3.60 -21.33
N PRO A 38 -4.22 -4.15 -20.64
CA PRO A 38 -3.15 -4.89 -21.29
C PRO A 38 -3.69 -6.12 -22.04
N VAL A 39 -2.93 -6.60 -23.02
CA VAL A 39 -3.31 -7.79 -23.80
C VAL A 39 -3.29 -9.05 -22.93
N ASP A 40 -2.38 -9.12 -21.96
CA ASP A 40 -2.27 -10.19 -20.98
C ASP A 40 -2.54 -9.62 -19.57
N ASN A 41 -3.41 -10.29 -18.83
CA ASN A 41 -3.75 -9.95 -17.45
C ASN A 41 -2.87 -10.66 -16.42
N THR A 42 -1.86 -11.40 -16.88
CA THR A 42 -0.83 -12.03 -16.06
C THR A 42 0.32 -11.04 -15.87
N PRO A 43 0.71 -10.71 -14.62
CA PRO A 43 1.87 -9.85 -14.41
C PRO A 43 3.14 -10.59 -14.86
N PRO A 44 4.13 -9.88 -15.46
CA PRO A 44 5.45 -10.46 -15.72
C PRO A 44 6.10 -11.00 -14.44
N ASP A 45 6.84 -12.11 -14.54
CA ASP A 45 7.39 -12.87 -13.41
C ASP A 45 8.20 -12.02 -12.41
N ASP A 46 8.94 -11.02 -12.89
CA ASP A 46 9.80 -10.16 -12.07
C ASP A 46 9.11 -8.88 -11.59
N LEU A 47 7.90 -8.57 -12.08
CA LEU A 47 7.24 -7.29 -11.85
C LEU A 47 6.98 -7.02 -10.37
N ALA A 48 6.53 -8.04 -9.63
CA ALA A 48 6.28 -7.92 -8.19
C ALA A 48 7.56 -7.56 -7.42
N LEU A 49 8.68 -8.21 -7.75
CA LEU A 49 9.97 -7.96 -7.09
C LEU A 49 10.48 -6.54 -7.38
N ARG A 50 10.30 -6.05 -8.62
CA ARG A 50 10.63 -4.68 -9.01
C ARG A 50 9.76 -3.67 -8.27
N PHE A 51 8.45 -3.94 -8.19
CA PHE A 51 7.51 -3.13 -7.44
C PHE A 51 7.90 -3.02 -5.96
N TYR A 52 8.26 -4.13 -5.30
CA TYR A 52 8.67 -4.12 -3.89
C TYR A 52 9.92 -3.27 -3.64
N ARG A 53 10.93 -3.34 -4.52
CA ARG A 53 12.14 -2.51 -4.41
C ARG A 53 11.86 -1.02 -4.55
N LEU A 54 10.87 -0.67 -5.37
CA LEU A 54 10.52 0.72 -5.67
C LEU A 54 9.43 1.27 -4.75
N ARG A 55 8.89 0.48 -3.82
CA ARG A 55 7.90 0.95 -2.85
C ARG A 55 8.28 2.27 -2.13
N PRO A 56 9.56 2.57 -1.83
CA PRO A 56 9.94 3.84 -1.21
C PRO A 56 9.63 5.11 -2.02
N VAL A 57 9.39 5.04 -3.33
CA VAL A 57 9.04 6.24 -4.12
C VAL A 57 7.58 6.65 -3.96
N ILE A 58 6.73 5.75 -3.47
CA ILE A 58 5.28 5.94 -3.37
C ILE A 58 4.94 6.69 -2.09
N GLU A 59 4.37 7.88 -2.24
CA GLU A 59 3.89 8.73 -1.16
C GLU A 59 2.42 8.45 -0.83
N THR A 60 1.63 8.14 -1.86
CA THR A 60 0.18 7.94 -1.76
C THR A 60 -0.28 6.70 -2.52
N GLY A 61 -1.28 6.00 -2.01
CA GLY A 61 -1.67 4.68 -2.53
C GLY A 61 -2.07 4.66 -4.02
N TRP A 62 -2.63 5.76 -4.54
CA TRP A 62 -3.04 5.86 -5.95
C TRP A 62 -1.86 5.85 -6.93
N GLU A 63 -0.63 6.07 -6.48
CA GLU A 63 0.56 6.04 -7.33
C GLU A 63 1.01 4.60 -7.65
N MET A 64 0.57 3.61 -6.88
CA MET A 64 1.01 2.22 -7.07
C MET A 64 0.67 1.64 -8.45
N PRO A 65 -0.55 1.81 -9.02
CA PRO A 65 -0.84 1.42 -10.40
C PRO A 65 -0.03 2.20 -11.44
N VAL A 66 0.34 3.45 -11.14
CA VAL A 66 1.18 4.27 -12.03
C VAL A 66 2.61 3.73 -12.03
N LEU A 67 3.11 3.25 -10.90
CA LEU A 67 4.41 2.57 -10.83
C LEU A 67 4.41 1.28 -11.65
N ILE A 68 3.33 0.50 -11.61
CA ILE A 68 3.16 -0.65 -12.51
C ILE A 68 3.22 -0.20 -13.97
N LYS A 69 2.53 0.87 -14.35
CA LYS A 69 2.58 1.43 -15.71
C LYS A 69 4.00 1.82 -16.12
N ALA A 70 4.75 2.53 -15.27
CA ALA A 70 6.14 2.90 -15.51
C ALA A 70 7.04 1.68 -15.73
N LEU A 71 6.86 0.63 -14.92
CA LEU A 71 7.62 -0.62 -15.01
C LEU A 71 7.32 -1.40 -16.30
N VAL A 72 6.05 -1.44 -16.72
CA VAL A 72 5.62 -2.08 -17.98
C VAL A 72 6.13 -1.30 -19.19
N ASP A 73 6.16 0.03 -19.11
CA ASP A 73 6.75 0.91 -20.13
C ASP A 73 8.28 0.89 -20.15
N LYS A 74 8.89 0.02 -19.32
CA LYS A 74 10.33 -0.22 -19.24
C LYS A 74 11.13 1.02 -18.85
N ILE A 75 10.54 1.92 -18.07
CA ILE A 75 11.30 2.96 -17.38
C ILE A 75 12.23 2.26 -16.37
N SER A 76 13.52 2.65 -16.36
CA SER A 76 14.51 1.99 -15.51
C SER A 76 14.26 2.25 -14.02
N GLU A 77 14.62 1.29 -13.16
CA GLU A 77 14.44 1.41 -11.70
C GLU A 77 15.20 2.61 -11.14
N GLU A 78 16.40 2.88 -11.66
CA GLU A 78 17.23 4.02 -11.25
C GLU A 78 16.54 5.35 -11.55
N ARG A 79 15.93 5.46 -12.73
CA ARG A 79 15.21 6.68 -13.12
C ARG A 79 13.93 6.85 -12.30
N ILE A 80 13.21 5.76 -12.03
CA ILE A 80 12.04 5.79 -11.13
C ILE A 80 12.45 6.30 -9.75
N LEU A 81 13.54 5.77 -9.17
CA LEU A 81 14.03 6.20 -7.85
C LEU A 81 14.42 7.69 -7.80
N GLN A 82 14.96 8.23 -8.88
CA GLN A 82 15.48 9.61 -8.92
C GLN A 82 14.43 10.64 -9.35
N GLU A 83 13.51 10.25 -10.23
CA GLU A 83 12.65 11.17 -10.97
C GLU A 83 11.15 10.88 -10.79
N TRP A 84 10.74 10.11 -9.77
CA TRP A 84 9.33 9.71 -9.60
C TRP A 84 8.35 10.89 -9.64
N ALA A 85 8.68 11.98 -8.94
CA ALA A 85 7.87 13.20 -8.90
C ALA A 85 7.65 13.85 -10.29
N THR A 86 8.50 13.55 -11.27
CA THR A 86 8.38 13.98 -12.66
C THR A 86 7.69 12.92 -13.53
N ILE A 87 7.99 11.64 -13.31
CA ILE A 87 7.42 10.52 -14.08
C ILE A 87 5.91 10.41 -13.87
N THR A 88 5.45 10.47 -12.62
CA THR A 88 4.04 10.32 -12.27
C THR A 88 3.14 11.32 -13.01
N PRO A 89 3.35 12.65 -12.92
CA PRO A 89 2.50 13.60 -13.63
C PRO A 89 2.58 13.46 -15.16
N GLN A 90 3.73 13.05 -15.71
CA GLN A 90 3.86 12.80 -17.15
C GLN A 90 2.97 11.64 -17.60
N ILE A 91 3.00 10.50 -16.89
CA ILE A 91 2.12 9.35 -17.20
C ILE A 91 0.65 9.75 -17.10
N LEU A 92 0.27 10.54 -16.08
CA LEU A 92 -1.10 11.01 -15.93
C LEU A 92 -1.53 11.89 -17.10
N LEU A 93 -0.67 12.82 -17.53
CA LEU A 93 -0.92 13.70 -18.67
C LEU A 93 -1.08 12.90 -19.98
N ASP A 94 -0.15 12.00 -20.26
CA ASP A 94 -0.12 11.23 -21.52
C ASP A 94 -1.35 10.34 -21.70
N HIS A 95 -1.95 9.91 -20.58
CA HIS A 95 -3.14 9.08 -20.57
C HIS A 95 -4.44 9.84 -20.22
N ASN A 96 -4.37 11.17 -20.07
CA ASN A 96 -5.50 12.01 -19.65
C ASN A 96 -6.20 11.49 -18.37
N LEU A 97 -5.40 11.10 -17.38
CA LEU A 97 -5.85 10.55 -16.11
C LEU A 97 -5.77 11.59 -14.98
N GLN A 98 -6.61 11.41 -13.98
CA GLN A 98 -6.60 12.19 -12.74
C GLN A 98 -6.29 11.25 -11.56
N SER A 99 -5.46 11.69 -10.62
CA SER A 99 -5.07 10.88 -9.45
C SER A 99 -6.26 10.39 -8.64
N GLN A 100 -7.30 11.22 -8.50
CA GLN A 100 -8.54 10.87 -7.80
C GLN A 100 -9.28 9.71 -8.48
N THR A 101 -9.25 9.64 -9.82
CA THR A 101 -9.88 8.54 -10.56
C THR A 101 -9.14 7.23 -10.35
N ILE A 102 -7.81 7.28 -10.30
CA ILE A 102 -6.97 6.10 -10.03
C ILE A 102 -7.19 5.63 -8.59
N GLY A 103 -7.16 6.55 -7.62
CA GLY A 103 -7.42 6.24 -6.21
C GLY A 103 -8.79 5.62 -5.98
N ALA A 104 -9.85 6.20 -6.57
CA ALA A 104 -11.20 5.65 -6.46
C ALA A 104 -11.32 4.23 -7.03
N LYS A 105 -10.68 3.94 -8.18
CA LYS A 105 -10.65 2.59 -8.74
C LYS A 105 -9.95 1.59 -7.82
N LEU A 106 -8.83 2.03 -7.24
CA LEU A 106 -8.03 1.20 -6.34
C LEU A 106 -8.80 0.87 -5.05
N ASP A 107 -9.47 1.86 -4.46
CA ASP A 107 -10.27 1.66 -3.25
C ASP A 107 -11.52 0.81 -3.52
N ASN A 108 -12.22 1.05 -4.63
CA ASN A 108 -13.37 0.23 -5.01
C ASN A 108 -12.98 -1.24 -5.22
N LEU A 109 -11.83 -1.50 -5.83
CA LEU A 109 -11.30 -2.87 -5.98
C LEU A 109 -11.08 -3.56 -4.63
N ARG A 110 -10.59 -2.82 -3.62
CA ARG A 110 -10.45 -3.36 -2.26
C ARG A 110 -11.79 -3.62 -1.62
N ASP A 111 -12.71 -2.67 -1.70
CA ASP A 111 -14.05 -2.80 -1.12
C ASP A 111 -14.79 -4.00 -1.75
N GLU A 112 -14.70 -4.19 -3.06
CA GLU A 112 -15.23 -5.35 -3.79
C GLU A 112 -14.58 -6.65 -3.33
N TRP A 113 -13.25 -6.69 -3.20
CA TRP A 113 -12.54 -7.88 -2.75
C TRP A 113 -12.92 -8.24 -1.31
N ILE A 114 -12.91 -7.29 -0.39
CA ILE A 114 -13.33 -7.48 1.01
C ILE A 114 -14.76 -8.00 1.08
N THR A 115 -15.66 -7.51 0.23
CA THR A 115 -17.07 -7.93 0.21
C THR A 115 -17.24 -9.35 -0.33
N THR A 116 -16.44 -9.74 -1.33
CA THR A 116 -16.60 -11.01 -2.05
C THR A 116 -15.75 -12.15 -1.48
N ASP A 117 -14.59 -11.83 -0.93
CA ASP A 117 -13.58 -12.77 -0.44
C ASP A 117 -12.66 -12.09 0.60
N LEU A 118 -13.21 -11.88 1.79
CA LEU A 118 -12.47 -11.28 2.92
C LEU A 118 -11.25 -12.13 3.29
N ASP A 119 -11.38 -13.45 3.37
CA ASP A 119 -10.28 -14.35 3.76
C ASP A 119 -9.13 -14.28 2.74
N GLY A 120 -9.45 -14.27 1.44
CA GLY A 120 -8.46 -14.08 0.39
C GLY A 120 -7.75 -12.74 0.51
N TRP A 121 -8.48 -11.64 0.76
CA TRP A 121 -7.87 -10.33 0.98
C TRP A 121 -6.99 -10.28 2.25
N LEU A 122 -7.45 -10.86 3.36
CA LEU A 122 -6.68 -10.95 4.61
C LEU A 122 -5.42 -11.80 4.45
N SER A 123 -5.46 -12.85 3.62
CA SER A 123 -4.31 -13.74 3.40
C SER A 123 -3.10 -13.05 2.76
N LEU A 124 -3.29 -11.87 2.16
CA LEU A 124 -2.24 -11.06 1.54
C LEU A 124 -1.52 -10.14 2.53
N HIS A 125 -1.92 -10.17 3.80
CA HIS A 125 -1.38 -9.35 4.86
C HIS A 125 -0.65 -10.20 5.88
N ARG A 126 0.46 -9.67 6.41
CA ARG A 126 1.22 -10.32 7.47
C ARG A 126 1.56 -9.33 8.56
N PHE A 127 1.19 -9.63 9.80
CA PHE A 127 1.68 -8.85 10.94
C PHE A 127 3.17 -9.10 11.19
N TYR A 128 3.92 -8.04 11.49
CA TYR A 128 5.33 -8.19 11.82
C TYR A 128 5.50 -9.00 13.11
N PRO A 129 6.44 -9.96 13.14
CA PRO A 129 6.63 -10.83 14.30
C PRO A 129 6.88 -10.04 15.60
N GLY A 130 6.18 -10.40 16.68
CA GLY A 130 6.35 -9.77 17.99
C GLY A 130 5.61 -8.44 18.16
N VAL A 131 5.06 -7.86 17.09
CA VAL A 131 4.37 -6.56 17.17
C VAL A 131 2.99 -6.69 17.81
N LEU A 132 2.24 -7.75 17.48
CA LEU A 132 0.93 -8.00 18.08
C LEU A 132 1.03 -8.21 19.59
N GLU A 133 2.06 -8.93 20.05
CA GLU A 133 2.32 -9.16 21.46
C GLU A 133 2.62 -7.84 22.18
N LYS A 134 3.45 -6.98 21.59
CA LYS A 134 3.75 -5.64 22.15
C LYS A 134 2.51 -4.75 22.18
N ILE A 135 1.68 -4.79 21.15
CA ILE A 135 0.41 -4.05 21.11
C ILE A 135 -0.50 -4.52 22.24
N LYS A 136 -0.69 -5.83 22.43
CA LYS A 136 -1.50 -6.40 23.51
C LYS A 136 -0.99 -5.99 24.90
N LEU A 137 0.32 -6.02 25.11
CA LEU A 137 0.93 -5.56 26.37
C LEU A 137 0.73 -4.06 26.61
N THR A 138 0.79 -3.25 25.55
CA THR A 138 0.56 -1.80 25.63
C THR A 138 -0.90 -1.50 25.97
N LEU A 139 -1.84 -2.22 25.36
CA LEU A 139 -3.27 -2.08 25.64
C LEU A 139 -3.64 -2.46 27.09
N ALA A 140 -2.82 -3.31 27.74
CA ALA A 140 -2.98 -3.68 29.14
C ALA A 140 -2.29 -2.72 30.14
N SER A 141 -1.62 -1.67 29.66
CA SER A 141 -0.93 -0.67 30.48
C SER A 141 -1.67 0.67 30.52
N GLU A 142 -1.14 1.66 31.25
CA GLU A 142 -1.65 3.04 31.25
C GLU A 142 -1.28 3.83 29.98
N THR A 143 -0.49 3.24 29.08
CA THR A 143 -0.04 3.89 27.84
C THR A 143 -1.17 3.88 26.81
N LYS A 144 -1.54 5.07 26.31
CA LYS A 144 -2.52 5.21 25.22
C LYS A 144 -1.89 4.82 23.89
N LEU A 145 -2.49 3.84 23.21
CA LEU A 145 -2.07 3.41 21.88
C LEU A 145 -2.87 4.14 20.80
N TYR A 146 -2.16 4.65 19.79
CA TYR A 146 -2.73 5.21 18.56
C TYR A 146 -2.07 4.55 17.35
N ILE A 147 -2.86 4.40 16.28
CA ILE A 147 -2.37 4.02 14.96
C ILE A 147 -2.45 5.25 14.08
N VAL A 148 -1.34 5.60 13.44
CA VAL A 148 -1.22 6.70 12.49
C VAL A 148 -1.01 6.05 11.13
N THR A 149 -1.82 6.40 10.14
CA THR A 149 -1.71 5.79 8.81
C THR A 149 -2.32 6.69 7.75
N THR A 150 -1.80 6.61 6.54
CA THR A 150 -2.40 7.20 5.33
C THR A 150 -3.36 6.24 4.64
N LYS A 151 -3.45 4.98 5.08
CA LYS A 151 -4.44 4.01 4.63
C LYS A 151 -5.82 4.39 5.15
N GLU A 152 -6.83 4.22 4.31
CA GLU A 152 -8.23 4.39 4.69
C GLU A 152 -8.55 3.57 5.95
N GLY A 153 -9.04 4.24 7.00
CA GLY A 153 -9.21 3.64 8.32
C GLY A 153 -10.11 2.41 8.34
N ARG A 154 -11.06 2.31 7.39
CA ARG A 154 -11.92 1.13 7.22
C ARG A 154 -11.13 -0.14 6.91
N PHE A 155 -10.07 -0.08 6.12
CA PHE A 155 -9.24 -1.25 5.79
C PHE A 155 -8.38 -1.67 6.99
N VAL A 156 -7.85 -0.70 7.73
CA VAL A 156 -7.09 -0.96 8.97
C VAL A 156 -7.97 -1.61 10.02
N GLN A 157 -9.22 -1.16 10.16
CA GLN A 157 -10.19 -1.77 11.07
C GLN A 157 -10.47 -3.23 10.71
N GLN A 158 -10.64 -3.58 9.43
CA GLN A 158 -10.85 -4.98 9.01
C GLN A 158 -9.66 -5.88 9.39
N LEU A 159 -8.43 -5.37 9.33
CA LEU A 159 -7.23 -6.14 9.69
C LEU A 159 -7.08 -6.35 11.20
N LEU A 160 -7.61 -5.44 12.02
CA LEU A 160 -7.42 -5.42 13.46
C LEU A 160 -8.61 -5.96 14.28
N GLN A 161 -9.69 -6.37 13.61
CA GLN A 161 -10.82 -7.08 14.24
C GLN A 161 -10.40 -8.46 14.72
#